data_AF-A0A135TUX6-F1
#
_entry.id   AF-A0A135TUX6-F1
#
_cell.length_a   1.000
_cell.length_b   1.000
_cell.length_c   1.000
_cell.angle_alpha   90.00
_cell.angle_beta   90.00
_cell.angle_gamma   90.00
#
_symmetry.space_group_name_H-M   'P 1'
#
loop_
_entity.id
_entity.type
_entity.pdbx_description
1 polymer ?
#
loop_
_entity_poly.entity_id
_entity_poly.type
_entity_poly.pdbx_seq_one_letter_code
_entity_poly.pdbx_strand_id
1 'polypeptide(L)'
;MKISVSLVSALVAAGIVEGHIAAWADGMYCRGGNNTVVDDSNTNLVVNPLYQLPKARWWMQADRGCDKVPPPAGQFLNLPARGKFTVDLGANRGCTSLSYGGKTATQWPDCSEHPDDWHAPGPGKCLVDNPDGKGGAMHTQNYTTTAGTAFAISYQSDIRKVTMENLVVFSVVEHTPWKRVTLYQVPDLPACPVGGCYCAWLWVPDGCGQPNMYMQNFKCNVTNAVSTKRLGIAKPPVACRDDSKKCVAGPKQMIAWNQAEGNNVPDVGYSPGYNARMGFKPGAQNDIFV
;
A
#
# COMPACT_ATOMS: atom_id res chain seq x y z
N MET A 1 30.27 41.37 -36.75
CA MET A 1 30.87 41.55 -35.41
C MET A 1 29.89 40.96 -34.39
N LYS A 2 30.30 39.86 -33.75
CA LYS A 2 29.68 39.00 -32.71
C LYS A 2 28.16 39.10 -32.48
N ILE A 3 27.42 38.10 -33.00
CA ILE A 3 26.08 37.74 -32.55
C ILE A 3 26.25 36.76 -31.39
N SER A 4 25.98 37.22 -30.16
CA SER A 4 25.97 36.36 -28.97
C SER A 4 24.67 35.56 -28.94
N VAL A 5 24.77 34.23 -29.08
CA VAL A 5 23.65 33.31 -28.90
C VAL A 5 23.51 33.04 -27.40
N SER A 6 22.51 33.63 -26.76
CA SER A 6 22.14 33.31 -25.38
C SER A 6 21.36 31.99 -25.37
N LEU A 7 21.95 30.96 -24.76
CA LEU A 7 21.29 29.71 -24.44
C LEU A 7 20.29 29.97 -23.31
N VAL A 8 18.98 29.98 -23.62
CA VAL A 8 17.94 29.95 -22.59
C VAL A 8 17.75 28.49 -22.18
N SER A 9 18.35 28.10 -21.06
CA SER A 9 18.00 26.87 -20.36
C SER A 9 16.58 27.01 -19.82
N ALA A 10 15.62 26.39 -20.50
CA ALA A 10 14.27 26.23 -19.97
C ALA A 10 14.33 25.25 -18.78
N LEU A 11 14.25 25.80 -17.58
CA LEU A 11 14.05 25.07 -16.34
C LEU A 11 12.70 24.33 -16.46
N VAL A 12 12.73 22.99 -16.55
CA VAL A 12 11.52 22.18 -16.41
C VAL A 12 11.14 22.23 -14.93
N ALA A 13 10.23 23.14 -14.58
CA ALA A 13 9.55 23.13 -13.30
C ALA A 13 8.56 21.95 -13.29
N ALA A 14 9.03 20.77 -12.88
CA ALA A 14 8.17 19.65 -12.51
C ALA A 14 7.55 19.94 -11.13
N GLY A 15 6.56 20.82 -11.10
CA GLY A 15 5.87 21.23 -9.89
C GLY A 15 4.38 20.96 -9.99
N ILE A 16 3.96 19.73 -9.68
CA ILE A 16 2.81 19.42 -8.81
C ILE A 16 3.15 18.07 -8.14
N VAL A 17 3.59 18.10 -6.87
CA VAL A 17 3.75 16.88 -6.07
C VAL A 17 2.36 16.47 -5.60
N GLU A 18 1.63 15.73 -6.42
CA GLU A 18 0.49 14.95 -5.95
C GLU A 18 1.04 13.65 -5.37
N GLY A 19 1.53 13.77 -4.14
CA GLY A 19 2.14 12.69 -3.40
C GLY A 19 1.10 11.65 -3.01
N HIS A 20 1.31 10.41 -3.44
CA HIS A 20 0.53 9.24 -3.08
C HIS A 20 1.48 8.05 -2.97
N ILE A 21 1.18 6.98 -2.21
CA ILE A 21 2.13 5.89 -1.95
C ILE A 21 1.56 4.53 -2.37
N ALA A 22 2.42 3.69 -2.94
CA ALA A 22 2.18 2.25 -3.09
C ALA A 22 3.37 1.44 -2.56
N ALA A 23 3.14 0.14 -2.35
CA ALA A 23 4.23 -0.82 -2.13
C ALA A 23 4.81 -1.31 -3.47
N TRP A 24 6.13 -1.27 -3.59
CA TRP A 24 6.90 -1.71 -4.72
C TRP A 24 7.72 -2.92 -4.32
N ALA A 25 7.42 -4.07 -4.92
CA ALA A 25 8.18 -5.31 -4.77
C ALA A 25 7.93 -6.24 -5.98
N ASP A 26 8.72 -7.31 -6.07
CA ASP A 26 8.47 -8.37 -7.05
C ASP A 26 7.06 -8.96 -6.90
N GLY A 27 6.52 -9.45 -8.02
CA GLY A 27 5.17 -9.98 -8.08
C GLY A 27 4.07 -8.93 -8.16
N MET A 28 4.38 -7.63 -8.14
CA MET A 28 3.35 -6.60 -8.27
C MET A 28 2.72 -6.55 -9.67
N TYR A 29 1.41 -6.31 -9.72
CA TYR A 29 0.74 -5.94 -10.96
C TYR A 29 1.08 -4.49 -11.31
N CYS A 30 1.02 -4.14 -12.60
CA CYS A 30 1.30 -2.79 -13.08
C CYS A 30 2.68 -2.23 -12.69
N ARG A 31 3.70 -3.07 -12.48
CA ARG A 31 5.05 -2.62 -12.08
C ARG A 31 5.57 -1.48 -12.97
N GLY A 32 5.43 -1.63 -14.28
CA GLY A 32 5.83 -0.64 -15.28
C GLY A 32 4.69 0.17 -15.88
N GLY A 33 3.52 0.22 -15.22
CA GLY A 33 2.29 0.81 -15.75
C GLY A 33 1.29 -0.24 -16.25
N ASN A 34 0.22 0.21 -16.92
CA ASN A 34 -0.89 -0.63 -17.37
C ASN A 34 -0.76 -1.15 -18.81
N ASN A 35 0.44 -1.09 -19.38
CA ASN A 35 0.73 -1.64 -20.69
C ASN A 35 1.68 -2.83 -20.55
N THR A 36 1.23 -4.04 -20.93
CA THR A 36 2.00 -5.27 -20.79
C THR A 36 3.27 -5.32 -21.65
N VAL A 37 3.41 -4.45 -22.66
CA VAL A 37 4.61 -4.37 -23.50
C VAL A 37 5.59 -3.26 -23.07
N VAL A 38 5.27 -2.47 -22.04
CA VAL A 38 6.11 -1.38 -21.53
C VAL A 38 6.46 -1.64 -20.07
N ASP A 39 7.74 -1.69 -19.74
CA ASP A 39 8.23 -1.68 -18.36
C ASP A 39 8.77 -0.28 -17.99
N ASP A 40 7.87 0.66 -17.66
CA ASP A 40 8.29 2.01 -17.30
C ASP A 40 8.96 2.04 -15.91
N SER A 41 10.25 2.32 -15.90
CA SER A 41 11.05 2.48 -14.67
C SER A 41 10.73 3.73 -13.86
N ASN A 42 9.96 4.68 -14.39
CA ASN A 42 9.62 5.94 -13.72
C ASN A 42 8.12 6.22 -13.79
N THR A 43 7.34 5.34 -13.18
CA THR A 43 5.87 5.44 -13.17
C THR A 43 5.33 5.66 -11.76
N ASN A 44 4.25 6.45 -11.68
CA ASN A 44 3.44 6.70 -10.50
C ASN A 44 1.99 6.19 -10.67
N LEU A 45 1.71 5.39 -11.70
CA LEU A 45 0.34 4.99 -12.04
C LEU A 45 -0.39 4.33 -10.87
N VAL A 46 0.30 3.41 -10.20
CA VAL A 46 -0.30 2.60 -9.13
C VAL A 46 -0.44 3.34 -7.80
N VAL A 47 0.23 4.47 -7.64
CA VAL A 47 0.17 5.21 -6.37
C VAL A 47 -1.11 6.01 -6.26
N ASN A 48 -1.80 6.32 -7.37
CA ASN A 48 -3.01 7.13 -7.36
C ASN A 48 -4.07 6.61 -6.36
N PRO A 49 -4.85 7.48 -5.72
CA PRO A 49 -5.79 7.06 -4.69
C PRO A 49 -7.01 6.39 -5.30
N LEU A 50 -7.76 5.69 -4.46
CA LEU A 50 -9.10 5.17 -4.76
C LEU A 50 -10.11 5.97 -3.93
N TYR A 51 -10.98 6.72 -4.59
CA TYR A 51 -11.94 7.61 -3.93
C TYR A 51 -13.21 7.78 -4.76
N GLN A 52 -14.37 7.60 -4.12
CA GLN A 52 -15.69 7.75 -4.73
C GLN A 52 -15.88 6.95 -6.03
N LEU A 53 -15.27 5.76 -6.12
CA LEU A 53 -15.38 4.87 -7.27
C LEU A 53 -16.47 3.81 -7.04
N PRO A 54 -17.15 3.34 -8.09
CA PRO A 54 -17.94 2.10 -8.02
C PRO A 54 -17.04 0.89 -7.74
N LYS A 55 -17.61 -0.19 -7.18
CA LYS A 55 -16.83 -1.39 -6.80
C LYS A 55 -16.05 -2.00 -7.95
N ALA A 56 -16.65 -2.05 -9.13
CA ALA A 56 -16.02 -2.56 -10.35
C ALA A 56 -14.82 -1.72 -10.84
N ARG A 57 -14.60 -0.52 -10.26
CA ARG A 57 -13.49 0.38 -10.62
C ARG A 57 -12.41 0.38 -9.55
N TRP A 58 -12.74 0.49 -8.27
CA TRP A 58 -11.69 0.49 -7.23
C TRP A 58 -11.11 -0.89 -6.95
N TRP A 59 -11.91 -1.96 -7.11
CA TRP A 59 -11.45 -3.31 -6.81
C TRP A 59 -10.26 -3.66 -7.71
N MET A 60 -9.12 -3.98 -7.08
CA MET A 60 -7.87 -4.30 -7.76
C MET A 60 -7.37 -3.20 -8.71
N GLN A 61 -7.71 -1.94 -8.45
CA GLN A 61 -7.32 -0.80 -9.29
C GLN A 61 -7.74 -1.00 -10.76
N ALA A 62 -8.95 -1.55 -10.96
CA ALA A 62 -9.54 -1.74 -12.29
C ALA A 62 -9.83 -0.40 -13.01
N ASP A 63 -9.91 0.72 -12.28
CA ASP A 63 -10.06 2.07 -12.80
C ASP A 63 -8.97 2.43 -13.81
N ARG A 64 -7.76 1.94 -13.54
CA ARG A 64 -6.53 2.16 -14.32
C ARG A 64 -5.96 0.89 -14.97
N GLY A 65 -6.70 -0.22 -14.93
CA GLY A 65 -6.39 -1.46 -15.64
C GLY A 65 -5.35 -2.37 -14.97
N CYS A 66 -5.04 -2.15 -13.69
CA CYS A 66 -4.01 -2.93 -12.99
C CYS A 66 -4.47 -4.31 -12.52
N ASP A 67 -5.74 -4.63 -12.71
CA ASP A 67 -6.29 -5.98 -12.64
C ASP A 67 -5.89 -6.86 -13.84
N LYS A 68 -5.40 -6.27 -14.94
CA LYS A 68 -5.12 -6.95 -16.21
C LYS A 68 -3.64 -7.07 -16.57
N VAL A 69 -2.76 -6.42 -15.81
CA VAL A 69 -1.31 -6.41 -16.06
C VAL A 69 -0.58 -7.17 -14.94
N PRO A 70 -0.49 -8.50 -15.04
CA PRO A 70 0.20 -9.31 -14.03
C PRO A 70 1.71 -9.03 -14.04
N PRO A 71 2.42 -9.41 -12.96
CA PRO A 71 3.87 -9.46 -12.98
C PRO A 71 4.39 -10.42 -14.08
N PRO A 72 5.66 -10.28 -14.50
CA PRO A 72 6.32 -11.26 -15.36
C PRO A 72 6.20 -12.69 -14.85
N ALA A 73 6.19 -13.66 -15.76
CA ALA A 73 6.06 -15.07 -15.41
C ALA A 73 7.16 -15.50 -14.40
N GLY A 74 6.77 -16.23 -13.36
CA GLY A 74 7.67 -16.70 -12.32
C GLY A 74 8.01 -15.67 -11.23
N GLN A 75 7.60 -14.40 -11.36
CA GLN A 75 7.82 -13.40 -10.31
C GLN A 75 6.68 -13.40 -9.29
N PHE A 76 7.06 -13.50 -8.01
CA PHE A 76 6.17 -13.49 -6.87
C PHE A 76 6.76 -12.64 -5.74
N LEU A 77 5.88 -12.01 -4.97
CA LEU A 77 6.23 -11.54 -3.64
C LEU A 77 6.43 -12.77 -2.73
N ASN A 78 7.66 -13.00 -2.28
CA ASN A 78 7.99 -14.14 -1.44
C ASN A 78 7.63 -13.86 0.02
N LEU A 79 6.78 -14.72 0.59
CA LEU A 79 6.28 -14.63 1.96
C LEU A 79 6.86 -15.79 2.79
N PRO A 80 8.00 -15.61 3.48
CA PRO A 80 8.53 -16.67 4.33
C PRO A 80 7.64 -16.86 5.56
N ALA A 81 6.96 -18.01 5.66
CA ALA A 81 6.09 -18.34 6.80
C ALA A 81 6.87 -18.23 8.13
N ARG A 82 6.27 -17.59 9.13
CA ARG A 82 6.90 -17.25 10.44
C ARG A 82 8.11 -16.33 10.33
N GLY A 83 8.34 -15.74 9.17
CA GLY A 83 9.47 -14.85 8.88
C GLY A 83 9.02 -13.42 8.62
N LYS A 84 9.80 -12.73 7.79
CA LYS A 84 9.58 -11.34 7.40
C LYS A 84 9.94 -11.11 5.95
N PHE A 85 9.28 -10.15 5.31
CA PHE A 85 9.63 -9.66 3.97
C PHE A 85 9.66 -8.13 3.97
N THR A 86 10.37 -7.55 3.02
CA THR A 86 10.50 -6.11 2.86
C THR A 86 9.90 -5.67 1.53
N VAL A 87 9.32 -4.49 1.52
CA VAL A 87 8.88 -3.80 0.30
C VAL A 87 9.35 -2.34 0.36
N ASP A 88 9.39 -1.70 -0.80
CA ASP A 88 9.62 -0.26 -0.88
C ASP A 88 8.27 0.46 -0.92
N LEU A 89 7.97 1.27 0.09
CA LEU A 89 6.87 2.23 0.03
C LEU A 89 7.36 3.48 -0.71
N GLY A 90 6.75 3.81 -1.84
CA GLY A 90 7.25 4.89 -2.70
C GLY A 90 6.16 5.59 -3.51
N ALA A 91 6.35 6.88 -3.77
CA ALA A 91 5.47 7.72 -4.57
C ALA A 91 5.66 7.57 -6.07
N ASN A 92 6.80 7.01 -6.47
CA ASN A 92 7.10 6.67 -7.84
C ASN A 92 8.07 5.49 -7.84
N ARG A 93 7.92 4.55 -8.77
CA ARG A 93 8.87 3.44 -8.95
C ARG A 93 10.31 3.92 -9.08
N GLY A 94 10.51 5.04 -9.77
CA GLY A 94 11.80 5.64 -10.07
C GLY A 94 12.64 5.97 -8.84
N CYS A 95 12.02 6.09 -7.66
CA CYS A 95 12.73 6.31 -6.39
C CYS A 95 12.74 5.06 -5.49
N THR A 96 12.61 3.88 -6.07
CA THR A 96 12.67 2.59 -5.38
C THR A 96 13.83 1.74 -5.87
N SER A 97 14.10 0.64 -5.17
CA SER A 97 15.06 -0.38 -5.55
C SER A 97 14.72 -1.09 -6.86
N LEU A 98 13.47 -1.01 -7.35
CA LEU A 98 13.01 -1.66 -8.58
C LEU A 98 13.34 -0.89 -9.88
N SER A 99 14.05 0.24 -9.76
CA SER A 99 14.45 1.08 -10.89
C SER A 99 15.90 1.52 -10.77
N TYR A 100 16.56 1.68 -11.93
CA TYR A 100 17.91 2.23 -12.04
C TYR A 100 18.98 1.54 -11.15
N GLY A 101 18.78 0.26 -10.82
CA GLY A 101 19.63 -0.48 -9.90
C GLY A 101 19.63 0.10 -8.47
N GLY A 102 18.55 0.77 -8.06
CA GLY A 102 18.39 1.39 -6.75
C GLY A 102 19.16 2.69 -6.54
N LYS A 103 19.85 3.22 -7.56
CA LYS A 103 20.71 4.41 -7.43
C LYS A 103 19.97 5.70 -7.09
N THR A 104 18.69 5.75 -7.41
CA THR A 104 17.77 6.89 -7.18
C THR A 104 16.85 6.63 -5.99
N ALA A 105 17.02 5.51 -5.30
CA ALA A 105 16.19 5.16 -4.15
C ALA A 105 16.56 6.03 -2.94
N THR A 106 15.58 6.75 -2.42
CA THR A 106 15.71 7.65 -1.26
C THR A 106 15.37 6.93 0.04
N GLN A 107 15.70 7.51 1.19
CA GLN A 107 15.27 6.93 2.46
C GLN A 107 13.76 7.06 2.68
N TRP A 108 13.14 8.10 2.11
CA TRP A 108 11.74 8.45 2.34
C TRP A 108 10.82 8.05 1.18
N PRO A 109 9.53 7.77 1.45
CA PRO A 109 8.57 7.34 0.44
C PRO A 109 8.24 8.37 -0.63
N ASP A 110 8.41 9.67 -0.36
CA ASP A 110 8.05 10.76 -1.29
C ASP A 110 9.18 11.12 -2.27
N CYS A 111 10.12 10.21 -2.51
CA CYS A 111 11.27 10.41 -3.39
C CYS A 111 12.17 11.59 -2.99
N SER A 112 12.24 11.90 -1.69
CA SER A 112 13.04 12.99 -1.12
C SER A 112 13.84 12.53 0.10
N GLU A 113 14.67 13.44 0.63
CA GLU A 113 15.37 13.26 1.90
C GLU A 113 14.89 14.29 2.91
N HIS A 114 14.68 13.82 4.14
CA HIS A 114 14.14 14.60 5.27
C HIS A 114 14.87 14.24 6.56
N PRO A 115 14.90 15.14 7.56
CA PRO A 115 15.50 14.84 8.87
C PRO A 115 14.67 13.79 9.63
N ASP A 116 15.30 13.07 10.56
CA ASP A 116 14.60 12.00 11.29
C ASP A 116 13.49 12.50 12.22
N ASP A 117 13.59 13.73 12.70
CA ASP A 117 12.59 14.41 13.52
C ASP A 117 11.55 15.19 12.69
N TRP A 118 11.40 14.88 11.41
CA TRP A 118 10.49 15.59 10.52
C TRP A 118 9.04 15.61 11.04
N HIS A 119 8.46 16.80 11.06
CA HIS A 119 7.13 17.08 11.57
C HIS A 119 6.50 18.24 10.79
N ALA A 120 5.18 18.36 10.90
CA ALA A 120 4.41 19.45 10.36
C ALA A 120 4.76 20.78 11.06
N PRO A 121 4.57 21.93 10.40
CA PRO A 121 5.00 23.24 10.93
C PRO A 121 4.22 23.71 12.17
N GLY A 122 3.19 22.98 12.59
CA GLY A 122 2.45 23.27 13.82
C GLY A 122 1.27 22.32 14.06
N PRO A 123 0.58 22.47 15.19
CA PRO A 123 -0.58 21.64 15.52
C PRO A 123 -1.69 21.73 14.46
N GLY A 124 -2.23 20.58 14.06
CA GLY A 124 -3.29 20.49 13.05
C GLY A 124 -2.84 20.78 11.62
N LYS A 125 -1.54 20.99 11.41
CA LYS A 125 -0.92 21.08 10.07
C LYS A 125 -0.42 19.71 9.63
N CYS A 126 -0.30 19.55 8.32
CA CYS A 126 0.23 18.35 7.68
C CYS A 126 1.69 18.58 7.25
N LEU A 127 2.43 17.51 6.95
CA LEU A 127 3.80 17.63 6.46
C LEU A 127 3.89 18.52 5.21
N VAL A 128 2.90 18.44 4.31
CA VAL A 128 2.81 19.25 3.09
C VAL A 128 2.69 20.75 3.34
N ASP A 129 2.29 21.15 4.56
CA ASP A 129 2.22 22.56 4.94
C ASP A 129 3.59 23.14 5.30
N ASN A 130 4.64 22.32 5.36
CA ASN A 130 6.01 22.82 5.52
C ASN A 130 6.39 23.73 4.33
N PRO A 131 7.33 24.68 4.53
CA PRO A 131 7.73 25.61 3.47
C PRO A 131 8.26 24.96 2.19
N ASP A 132 8.72 23.72 2.26
CA ASP A 132 9.20 22.94 1.11
C ASP A 132 8.08 22.24 0.32
N GLY A 133 6.85 22.23 0.85
CA GLY A 133 5.69 21.58 0.23
C GLY A 133 5.79 20.05 0.16
N LYS A 134 6.69 19.42 0.93
CA LYS A 134 6.96 17.99 0.82
C LYS A 134 6.18 17.16 1.82
N GLY A 135 6.16 15.84 1.61
CA GLY A 135 5.55 14.90 2.55
C GLY A 135 4.04 14.73 2.48
N GLY A 136 3.37 15.42 1.55
CA GLY A 136 1.95 15.18 1.27
C GLY A 136 1.63 13.71 0.98
N ALA A 137 2.57 13.00 0.36
CA ALA A 137 2.44 11.57 0.06
C ALA A 137 2.20 10.66 1.26
N MET A 138 2.68 11.04 2.45
CA MET A 138 2.50 10.23 3.66
C MET A 138 1.19 10.55 4.39
N HIS A 139 0.48 11.60 3.98
CA HIS A 139 -0.81 11.99 4.56
C HIS A 139 -0.79 11.98 6.09
N THR A 140 0.19 12.68 6.66
CA THR A 140 0.42 12.67 8.11
C THR A 140 0.97 14.01 8.59
N GLN A 141 1.00 14.20 9.90
CA GLN A 141 1.64 15.35 10.55
C GLN A 141 3.06 15.01 11.03
N ASN A 142 3.31 13.75 11.39
CA ASN A 142 4.58 13.22 11.87
C ASN A 142 4.53 11.69 11.92
N TYR A 143 5.58 11.03 12.43
CA TYR A 143 5.64 9.58 12.56
C TYR A 143 4.44 8.98 13.29
N THR A 144 4.11 9.51 14.46
CA THR A 144 3.07 8.93 15.34
C THR A 144 1.65 9.05 14.80
N THR A 145 1.42 9.97 13.86
CA THR A 145 0.11 10.23 13.24
C THR A 145 -0.08 9.50 11.92
N THR A 146 0.88 8.70 11.47
CA THR A 146 0.72 7.84 10.29
C THR A 146 -0.24 6.68 10.60
N ALA A 147 -1.09 6.35 9.62
CA ALA A 147 -2.28 5.53 9.85
C ALA A 147 -2.03 4.02 10.02
N GLY A 148 -0.90 3.51 9.51
CA GLY A 148 -0.59 2.09 9.40
C GLY A 148 -1.04 1.47 8.08
N THR A 149 -0.27 0.48 7.63
CA THR A 149 -0.47 -0.23 6.35
C THR A 149 -0.55 -1.73 6.57
N ALA A 150 -1.15 -2.45 5.63
CA ALA A 150 -1.36 -3.88 5.76
C ALA A 150 -1.05 -4.65 4.48
N PHE A 151 -0.86 -5.96 4.64
CA PHE A 151 -0.92 -6.93 3.56
C PHE A 151 -2.04 -7.94 3.80
N ALA A 152 -2.77 -8.25 2.74
CA ALA A 152 -3.78 -9.30 2.71
C ALA A 152 -3.43 -10.38 1.68
N ILE A 153 -3.94 -11.59 1.88
CA ILE A 153 -3.69 -12.76 1.03
C ILE A 153 -5.01 -13.49 0.73
N SER A 154 -5.12 -13.99 -0.50
CA SER A 154 -6.14 -14.92 -0.95
C SER A 154 -5.49 -16.11 -1.64
N TYR A 155 -5.90 -17.32 -1.27
CA TYR A 155 -5.38 -18.58 -1.83
C TYR A 155 -5.99 -18.89 -3.21
N GLN A 156 -6.09 -17.87 -4.05
CA GLN A 156 -6.54 -17.93 -5.43
C GLN A 156 -5.41 -17.47 -6.35
N SER A 157 -5.07 -18.30 -7.35
CA SER A 157 -4.08 -17.95 -8.38
C SER A 157 -4.68 -17.08 -9.49
N ASP A 158 -6.00 -17.15 -9.67
CA ASP A 158 -6.76 -16.29 -10.58
C ASP A 158 -7.34 -15.12 -9.81
N ILE A 159 -6.84 -13.92 -10.11
CA ILE A 159 -7.26 -12.67 -9.48
C ILE A 159 -8.79 -12.45 -9.56
N ARG A 160 -9.46 -12.97 -10.59
CA ARG A 160 -10.92 -12.84 -10.79
C ARG A 160 -11.74 -13.65 -9.78
N LYS A 161 -11.12 -14.62 -9.09
CA LYS A 161 -11.75 -15.45 -8.04
C LYS A 161 -11.54 -14.88 -6.64
N VAL A 162 -10.77 -13.81 -6.52
CA VAL A 162 -10.56 -13.14 -5.23
C VAL A 162 -11.78 -12.29 -4.89
N THR A 163 -12.26 -12.44 -3.66
CA THR A 163 -13.38 -11.69 -3.10
C THR A 163 -12.96 -11.04 -1.79
N MET A 164 -13.79 -10.16 -1.24
CA MET A 164 -13.52 -9.56 0.08
C MET A 164 -13.41 -10.65 1.16
N GLU A 165 -14.25 -11.67 1.09
CA GLU A 165 -14.37 -12.75 2.07
C GLU A 165 -13.20 -13.73 2.04
N ASN A 166 -12.50 -13.85 0.91
CA ASN A 166 -11.32 -14.71 0.78
C ASN A 166 -9.99 -13.94 0.77
N LEU A 167 -10.02 -12.60 0.86
CA LEU A 167 -8.85 -11.74 0.99
C LEU A 167 -8.65 -11.35 2.46
N VAL A 168 -7.78 -12.09 3.15
CA VAL A 168 -7.57 -12.00 4.60
C VAL A 168 -6.34 -11.15 4.88
N VAL A 169 -6.49 -10.11 5.70
CA VAL A 169 -5.35 -9.33 6.22
C VAL A 169 -4.49 -10.23 7.12
N PHE A 170 -3.21 -10.40 6.76
CA PHE A 170 -2.29 -11.30 7.48
C PHE A 170 -1.11 -10.57 8.13
N SER A 171 -0.83 -9.33 7.74
CA SER A 171 0.26 -8.53 8.30
C SER A 171 -0.12 -7.07 8.37
N VAL A 172 0.25 -6.41 9.46
CA VAL A 172 0.00 -4.99 9.70
C VAL A 172 1.27 -4.36 10.23
N VAL A 173 1.62 -3.19 9.73
CA VAL A 173 2.70 -2.37 10.27
C VAL A 173 2.07 -1.05 10.67
N GLU A 174 2.23 -0.70 11.95
CA GLU A 174 1.81 0.61 12.44
C GLU A 174 2.83 1.67 12.06
N HIS A 175 2.40 2.91 12.13
CA HIS A 175 3.20 4.07 11.81
C HIS A 175 3.80 4.08 10.39
N THR A 176 2.99 3.69 9.41
CA THR A 176 3.34 3.69 7.99
C THR A 176 2.25 4.36 7.14
N PRO A 177 2.60 4.88 5.95
CA PRO A 177 3.96 5.05 5.39
C PRO A 177 4.82 6.07 6.16
N TRP A 178 6.12 5.78 6.33
CA TRP A 178 7.06 6.74 6.94
C TRP A 178 8.47 6.66 6.33
N LYS A 179 9.09 5.48 6.34
CA LYS A 179 10.35 5.19 5.62
C LYS A 179 10.06 4.29 4.42
N ARG A 180 10.86 4.41 3.36
CA ARG A 180 10.66 3.62 2.12
C ARG A 180 10.72 2.14 2.42
N VAL A 181 11.84 1.64 2.94
CA VAL A 181 12.01 0.21 3.21
C VAL A 181 11.17 -0.15 4.44
N THR A 182 10.09 -0.89 4.22
CA THR A 182 9.16 -1.31 5.28
C THR A 182 9.14 -2.82 5.38
N LEU A 183 9.18 -3.33 6.61
CA LEU A 183 9.27 -4.76 6.92
C LEU A 183 7.95 -5.27 7.48
N TYR A 184 7.44 -6.35 6.90
CA TYR A 184 6.18 -7.01 7.29
C TYR A 184 6.47 -8.40 7.84
N GLN A 185 5.79 -8.77 8.91
CA GLN A 185 5.88 -10.10 9.52
C GLN A 185 4.84 -11.05 8.91
N VAL A 186 5.20 -12.31 8.69
CA VAL A 186 4.32 -13.31 8.09
C VAL A 186 3.92 -14.34 9.17
N PRO A 187 2.62 -14.64 9.37
CA PRO A 187 2.20 -15.69 10.29
C PRO A 187 2.55 -17.08 9.71
N ASP A 188 2.10 -18.14 10.39
CA ASP A 188 2.31 -19.52 9.96
C ASP A 188 1.38 -19.91 8.78
N LEU A 189 1.50 -19.18 7.67
CA LEU A 189 0.69 -19.36 6.46
C LEU A 189 0.94 -20.74 5.81
N PRO A 190 -0.11 -21.43 5.34
CA PRO A 190 0.05 -22.64 4.53
C PRO A 190 0.59 -22.32 3.13
N ALA A 191 1.05 -23.35 2.41
CA ALA A 191 1.57 -23.20 1.05
C ALA A 191 0.48 -22.72 0.08
N CYS A 192 0.86 -21.84 -0.86
CA CYS A 192 -0.02 -21.42 -1.95
C CYS A 192 -0.31 -22.57 -2.91
N PRO A 193 -1.46 -22.53 -3.63
CA PRO A 193 -1.71 -23.46 -4.72
C PRO A 193 -0.72 -23.25 -5.88
N VAL A 194 -0.74 -24.19 -6.83
CA VAL A 194 0.00 -24.06 -8.10
C VAL A 194 -0.39 -22.75 -8.80
N GLY A 195 0.61 -21.96 -9.19
CA GLY A 195 0.40 -20.63 -9.76
C GLY A 195 0.43 -19.49 -8.75
N GLY A 196 0.61 -19.80 -7.46
CA GLY A 196 0.75 -18.84 -6.37
C GLY A 196 -0.59 -18.36 -5.81
N CYS A 197 -0.51 -17.46 -4.85
CA CYS A 197 -1.63 -16.75 -4.25
C CYS A 197 -1.75 -15.32 -4.83
N TYR A 198 -2.87 -14.68 -4.56
CA TYR A 198 -3.04 -13.25 -4.70
C TYR A 198 -2.76 -12.56 -3.37
N CYS A 199 -2.06 -11.43 -3.40
CA CYS A 199 -1.88 -10.55 -2.26
C CYS A 199 -2.19 -9.11 -2.62
N ALA A 200 -2.51 -8.30 -1.60
CA ALA A 200 -2.70 -6.87 -1.74
C ALA A 200 -2.00 -6.12 -0.61
N TRP A 201 -1.24 -5.07 -0.95
CA TRP A 201 -0.87 -4.03 0.01
C TRP A 201 -2.02 -3.02 0.12
N LEU A 202 -2.26 -2.52 1.33
CA LEU A 202 -3.45 -1.77 1.66
C LEU A 202 -3.13 -0.61 2.61
N TRP A 203 -3.81 0.52 2.40
CA TRP A 203 -3.66 1.71 3.25
C TRP A 203 -4.90 2.60 3.21
N VAL A 204 -5.25 3.19 4.36
CA VAL A 204 -6.25 4.27 4.49
C VAL A 204 -5.59 5.37 5.32
N PRO A 205 -5.33 6.56 4.75
CA PRO A 205 -4.71 7.66 5.49
C PRO A 205 -5.56 8.23 6.62
N ASP A 206 -4.92 8.99 7.50
CA ASP A 206 -5.59 9.63 8.63
C ASP A 206 -5.37 11.15 8.64
N GLY A 207 -6.46 11.91 8.58
CA GLY A 207 -6.51 13.35 8.83
C GLY A 207 -5.96 14.29 7.75
N CYS A 208 -4.88 13.94 7.06
CA CYS A 208 -4.25 14.82 6.07
C CYS A 208 -4.65 14.48 4.63
N GLY A 209 -5.12 15.48 3.87
CA GLY A 209 -5.50 15.32 2.47
C GLY A 209 -6.89 14.69 2.25
N GLN A 210 -7.13 14.20 1.03
CA GLN A 210 -8.40 13.57 0.68
C GLN A 210 -8.61 12.27 1.47
N PRO A 211 -9.81 12.03 2.03
CA PRO A 211 -10.09 10.81 2.79
C PRO A 211 -10.34 9.64 1.83
N ASN A 212 -9.27 9.04 1.34
CA ASN A 212 -9.26 8.00 0.32
C ASN A 212 -8.69 6.66 0.84
N MET A 213 -8.52 5.68 -0.05
CA MET A 213 -7.83 4.44 0.27
C MET A 213 -6.87 4.05 -0.86
N TYR A 214 -5.94 3.15 -0.55
CA TYR A 214 -4.97 2.64 -1.50
C TYR A 214 -4.92 1.12 -1.44
N MET A 215 -4.65 0.54 -2.61
CA MET A 215 -4.54 -0.87 -2.85
C MET A 215 -3.44 -1.08 -3.89
N GLN A 216 -2.58 -2.07 -3.69
CA GLN A 216 -1.62 -2.50 -4.70
C GLN A 216 -1.63 -4.03 -4.78
N ASN A 217 -1.86 -4.56 -5.98
CA ASN A 217 -2.01 -6.00 -6.22
C ASN A 217 -0.65 -6.69 -6.41
N PHE A 218 -0.56 -7.93 -5.95
CA PHE A 218 0.59 -8.81 -6.12
C PHE A 218 0.16 -10.25 -6.44
N LYS A 219 0.96 -10.95 -7.25
CA LYS A 219 1.11 -12.40 -7.09
C LYS A 219 2.11 -12.64 -5.98
N CYS A 220 1.78 -13.50 -5.05
CA CYS A 220 2.63 -13.85 -3.92
C CYS A 220 2.75 -15.37 -3.78
N ASN A 221 3.81 -15.81 -3.11
CA ASN A 221 4.01 -17.22 -2.80
C ASN A 221 4.54 -17.39 -1.38
N VAL A 222 3.98 -18.35 -0.64
CA VAL A 222 4.43 -18.66 0.71
C VAL A 222 5.60 -19.63 0.64
N THR A 223 6.74 -19.24 1.21
CA THR A 223 7.94 -20.08 1.32
C THR A 223 8.09 -20.60 2.75
N ASN A 224 8.80 -21.71 2.93
CA ASN A 224 8.99 -22.36 4.24
C ASN A 224 7.68 -22.74 4.97
N ALA A 225 6.61 -22.94 4.21
CA ALA A 225 5.31 -23.36 4.72
C ALA A 225 5.38 -24.81 5.22
N VAL A 226 4.98 -25.00 6.48
CA VAL A 226 4.77 -26.34 7.08
C VAL A 226 3.36 -26.49 7.66
N SER A 227 2.65 -25.37 7.82
CA SER A 227 1.27 -25.34 8.28
C SER A 227 0.33 -25.95 7.24
N THR A 228 -0.64 -26.70 7.73
CA THR A 228 -1.76 -27.24 6.95
C THR A 228 -3.09 -26.56 7.30
N LYS A 229 -3.07 -25.59 8.23
CA LYS A 229 -4.26 -24.84 8.65
C LYS A 229 -4.81 -24.03 7.48
N ARG A 230 -6.12 -23.86 7.43
CA ARG A 230 -6.74 -23.01 6.40
C ARG A 230 -6.97 -21.63 6.96
N LEU A 231 -6.99 -20.62 6.09
CA LEU A 231 -7.51 -19.33 6.49
C LEU A 231 -9.02 -19.43 6.70
N GLY A 232 -9.53 -18.77 7.72
CA GLY A 232 -10.97 -18.61 7.89
C GLY A 232 -11.55 -17.58 6.91
N ILE A 233 -12.88 -17.47 6.91
CA ILE A 233 -13.59 -16.51 6.06
C ILE A 233 -13.46 -15.10 6.67
N ALA A 234 -12.92 -14.16 5.89
CA ALA A 234 -12.69 -12.79 6.33
C ALA A 234 -14.01 -12.04 6.57
N LYS A 235 -14.13 -11.40 7.74
CA LYS A 235 -15.25 -10.52 8.08
C LYS A 235 -14.84 -9.04 8.02
N PRO A 236 -15.75 -8.11 7.68
CA PRO A 236 -15.45 -6.69 7.74
C PRO A 236 -14.92 -6.28 9.13
N PRO A 237 -13.87 -5.46 9.23
CA PRO A 237 -13.45 -4.93 10.52
C PRO A 237 -14.49 -3.95 11.07
N VAL A 238 -14.55 -3.83 12.39
CA VAL A 238 -15.47 -2.93 13.10
C VAL A 238 -14.67 -1.95 13.93
N ALA A 239 -15.10 -0.69 13.95
CA ALA A 239 -14.55 0.31 14.85
C ALA A 239 -14.72 -0.12 16.30
N CYS A 240 -13.61 -0.24 17.02
CA CYS A 240 -13.57 -0.72 18.39
C CYS A 240 -12.55 0.04 19.24
N ARG A 241 -12.19 1.27 18.83
CA ARG A 241 -11.25 2.15 19.54
C ARG A 241 -11.62 2.34 21.00
N ASP A 242 -12.90 2.57 21.26
CA ASP A 242 -13.38 2.94 22.59
C ASP A 242 -13.75 1.71 23.45
N ASP A 243 -13.84 0.52 22.83
CA ASP A 243 -14.08 -0.75 23.53
C ASP A 243 -13.52 -1.92 22.70
N SER A 244 -12.35 -2.42 23.09
CA SER A 244 -11.65 -3.50 22.39
C SER A 244 -12.41 -4.84 22.40
N LYS A 245 -13.39 -5.01 23.31
CA LYS A 245 -14.24 -6.22 23.34
C LYS A 245 -15.18 -6.29 22.13
N LYS A 246 -15.41 -5.17 21.45
CA LYS A 246 -16.22 -5.10 20.22
C LYS A 246 -15.42 -5.42 18.95
N CYS A 247 -14.09 -5.55 19.05
CA CYS A 247 -13.26 -5.84 17.89
C CYS A 247 -13.59 -7.21 17.30
N VAL A 248 -13.56 -7.30 15.97
CA VAL A 248 -13.71 -8.58 15.26
C VAL A 248 -12.45 -9.43 15.47
N ALA A 249 -12.64 -10.55 16.16
CA ALA A 249 -11.61 -11.59 16.28
C ALA A 249 -11.48 -12.40 15.00
N GLY A 250 -10.28 -12.91 14.75
CA GLY A 250 -9.99 -13.78 13.62
C GLY A 250 -9.79 -13.04 12.29
N PRO A 251 -9.99 -13.74 11.16
CA PRO A 251 -9.69 -13.21 9.83
C PRO A 251 -10.55 -11.99 9.50
N LYS A 252 -9.86 -10.90 9.15
CA LYS A 252 -10.48 -9.62 8.79
C LYS A 252 -10.23 -9.30 7.32
N GLN A 253 -11.25 -8.68 6.71
CA GLN A 253 -11.17 -8.17 5.34
C GLN A 253 -10.23 -6.95 5.27
N MET A 254 -9.85 -6.56 4.05
CA MET A 254 -9.37 -5.19 3.83
C MET A 254 -10.44 -4.16 4.21
N ILE A 255 -10.03 -2.92 4.43
CA ILE A 255 -10.93 -1.79 4.64
C ILE A 255 -11.27 -1.21 3.26
N ALA A 256 -12.54 -1.27 2.88
CA ALA A 256 -13.09 -0.55 1.74
C ALA A 256 -13.90 0.64 2.28
N TRP A 257 -13.43 1.85 2.01
CA TRP A 257 -13.95 3.08 2.60
C TRP A 257 -13.92 4.26 1.63
N ASN A 258 -14.88 5.18 1.79
CA ASN A 258 -15.10 6.35 0.93
C ASN A 258 -15.17 6.07 -0.57
N GLN A 259 -15.77 4.95 -0.93
CA GLN A 259 -16.12 4.59 -2.30
C GLN A 259 -17.59 4.91 -2.59
N ALA A 260 -17.95 5.03 -3.88
CA ALA A 260 -19.34 5.19 -4.27
C ALA A 260 -20.15 3.91 -3.99
N GLU A 261 -19.51 2.74 -4.09
CA GLU A 261 -20.12 1.44 -3.84
C GLU A 261 -19.13 0.48 -3.18
N GLY A 262 -19.66 -0.49 -2.42
CA GLY A 262 -18.86 -1.61 -1.91
C GLY A 262 -18.02 -1.31 -0.68
N ASN A 263 -18.29 -0.21 0.03
CA ASN A 263 -17.71 0.03 1.36
C ASN A 263 -18.10 -1.09 2.33
N ASN A 264 -17.18 -1.49 3.20
CA ASN A 264 -17.44 -2.51 4.24
C ASN A 264 -17.27 -1.97 5.67
N VAL A 265 -16.86 -0.71 5.81
CA VAL A 265 -16.84 0.01 7.09
C VAL A 265 -17.83 1.18 6.98
N PRO A 266 -18.78 1.33 7.93
CA PRO A 266 -19.69 2.48 7.95
C PRO A 266 -18.93 3.77 8.27
N ASP A 267 -19.60 4.91 8.16
CA ASP A 267 -19.05 6.15 8.71
C ASP A 267 -18.98 6.05 10.25
N VAL A 268 -17.77 6.18 10.78
CA VAL A 268 -17.46 6.08 12.21
C VAL A 268 -16.92 7.39 12.78
N GLY A 269 -16.99 8.49 12.00
CA GLY A 269 -16.54 9.82 12.41
C GLY A 269 -15.02 10.05 12.36
N TYR A 270 -14.27 9.06 11.88
CA TYR A 270 -12.81 9.14 11.66
C TYR A 270 -12.38 8.13 10.59
N SER A 271 -11.17 8.30 10.02
CA SER A 271 -10.64 7.36 9.02
C SER A 271 -10.45 5.96 9.62
N PRO A 272 -10.98 4.87 9.03
CA PRO A 272 -10.70 3.51 9.49
C PRO A 272 -9.31 3.08 9.02
N GLY A 273 -8.38 2.90 9.96
CA GLY A 273 -6.97 2.55 9.66
C GLY A 273 -6.60 1.12 10.02
N TYR A 274 -5.47 0.65 9.48
CA TYR A 274 -4.88 -0.65 9.83
C TYR A 274 -4.10 -0.56 11.14
N ASN A 275 -4.84 -0.39 12.24
CA ASN A 275 -4.29 -0.28 13.59
C ASN A 275 -5.32 -0.71 14.65
N ALA A 276 -4.98 -0.56 15.92
CA ALA A 276 -5.79 -1.01 17.06
C ALA A 276 -7.23 -0.49 17.06
N ARG A 277 -7.52 0.69 16.46
CA ARG A 277 -8.86 1.29 16.41
C ARG A 277 -9.89 0.46 15.63
N MET A 278 -9.39 -0.41 14.74
CA MET A 278 -10.19 -1.35 13.94
C MET A 278 -9.91 -2.82 14.31
N GLY A 279 -9.22 -3.06 15.44
CA GLY A 279 -8.91 -4.41 15.92
C GLY A 279 -7.75 -5.10 15.19
N PHE A 280 -6.93 -4.35 14.46
CA PHE A 280 -5.70 -4.86 13.86
C PHE A 280 -4.54 -4.70 14.84
N LYS A 281 -3.83 -5.80 15.14
CA LYS A 281 -2.62 -5.75 15.97
C LYS A 281 -1.39 -5.50 15.09
N PRO A 282 -0.36 -4.79 15.55
CA PRO A 282 0.90 -4.69 14.81
C PRO A 282 1.55 -6.07 14.63
N GLY A 283 2.16 -6.29 13.47
CA GLY A 283 2.84 -7.53 13.10
C GLY A 283 1.95 -8.55 12.38
N ALA A 284 2.33 -9.82 12.52
CA ALA A 284 1.62 -10.94 11.91
C ALA A 284 0.26 -11.18 12.60
N GLN A 285 -0.80 -11.36 11.80
CA GLN A 285 -2.14 -11.71 12.30
C GLN A 285 -2.22 -13.22 12.50
N ASN A 286 -2.06 -13.69 13.74
CA ASN A 286 -1.94 -15.12 14.05
C ASN A 286 -3.28 -15.82 14.34
N ASP A 287 -4.38 -15.08 14.47
CA ASP A 287 -5.72 -15.59 14.78
C ASP A 287 -6.58 -15.86 13.53
N ILE A 288 -6.00 -15.81 12.33
CA ILE A 288 -6.71 -15.85 11.05
C ILE A 288 -7.06 -17.26 10.54
N PHE A 289 -6.74 -18.31 11.31
CA PHE A 289 -6.79 -19.70 10.88
C PHE A 289 -8.00 -20.47 11.43
N VAL A 290 -8.41 -21.52 10.69
CA VAL A 290 -9.41 -22.53 11.09
C VAL A 290 -8.86 -23.95 10.92
#